data_AF-A0A935XYQ3-F1
#
_entry.id   AF-A0A935XYQ3-F1
#
_cell.length_a   1.000
_cell.length_b   1.000
_cell.length_c   1.000
_cell.angle_alpha   90.00
_cell.angle_beta   90.00
_cell.angle_gamma   90.00
#
_symmetry.space_group_name_H-M   'P 1'
#
loop_
_entity.id
_entity.type
_entity.pdbx_description
1 polymer ?
#
loop_
_entity_poly.entity_id
_entity_poly.type
_entity_poly.pdbx_seq_one_letter_code
_entity_poly.pdbx_strand_id
1 'polypeptide(L)'
;MTTEKFRDFLSVHLLNNDSSAIHDVDSWLYGTGMPAFMPSYQVNRFKAVDIFADKWKSGQNPSKAMTTNWSTHEWLHFIRQLPVTMMSDSIKLIDESYSFSKTANAETRFAWIQFGLESGYRKNIIPSATEFLLHTGRRKFVLPIYENMIKVGFRKEAEELYAQAKSSYHPITRRSIEEAFEEAK
;
A
#
# COMPACT_ATOMS: atom_id res chain seq x y z
N MET A 1 -7.57 -6.98 -30.25
CA MET A 1 -6.45 -7.95 -30.16
C MET A 1 -6.74 -8.85 -28.97
N THR A 2 -6.62 -10.18 -29.11
CA THR A 2 -6.79 -11.14 -28.01
C THR A 2 -5.43 -11.52 -27.43
N THR A 3 -5.42 -12.21 -26.29
CA THR A 3 -4.19 -12.74 -25.67
C THR A 3 -3.43 -13.66 -26.62
N GLU A 4 -4.14 -14.53 -27.35
CA GLU A 4 -3.55 -15.46 -28.32
C GLU A 4 -2.94 -14.71 -29.49
N LYS A 5 -3.65 -13.72 -30.05
CA LYS A 5 -3.12 -12.88 -31.13
C LYS A 5 -1.87 -12.10 -30.69
N PHE A 6 -1.82 -11.65 -29.44
CA PHE A 6 -0.63 -11.01 -28.88
C PHE A 6 0.52 -12.01 -28.69
N ARG A 7 0.25 -13.21 -28.18
CA ARG A 7 1.26 -14.27 -28.03
C ARG A 7 1.88 -14.64 -29.37
N ASP A 8 1.06 -14.82 -30.41
CA ASP A 8 1.53 -15.12 -31.76
C ASP A 8 2.41 -14.00 -32.29
N PHE A 9 1.97 -12.75 -32.12
CA PHE A 9 2.74 -11.56 -32.51
C PHE A 9 4.08 -11.47 -31.76
N LEU A 10 4.07 -11.65 -30.43
CA LEU A 10 5.26 -11.64 -29.59
C LEU A 10 6.26 -12.72 -30.01
N SER A 11 5.75 -13.90 -30.35
CA SER A 11 6.57 -15.04 -30.80
C SER A 11 7.25 -14.72 -32.13
N VAL A 12 6.50 -14.25 -33.12
CA VAL A 12 7.02 -13.94 -34.47
C VAL A 12 8.01 -12.76 -34.46
N HIS A 13 7.71 -11.70 -33.70
CA HIS A 13 8.45 -10.45 -33.82
C HIS A 13 9.57 -10.27 -32.78
N LEU A 14 9.57 -11.04 -31.69
CA LEU A 14 10.59 -10.93 -30.64
C LEU A 14 11.24 -12.27 -30.33
N LEU A 15 10.45 -13.25 -29.87
CA LEU A 15 11.01 -14.47 -29.26
C LEU A 15 11.72 -15.36 -30.28
N ASN A 16 11.13 -15.58 -31.46
CA ASN A 16 11.74 -16.41 -32.50
C ASN A 16 13.03 -15.80 -33.07
N ASN A 17 13.27 -14.51 -32.84
CA ASN A 17 14.46 -13.79 -33.32
C ASN A 17 15.53 -13.63 -32.22
N ASP A 18 15.27 -14.07 -30.99
CA ASP A 18 16.20 -13.95 -29.86
C ASP A 18 16.27 -15.27 -29.07
N SER A 19 17.33 -16.04 -29.31
CA SER A 19 17.57 -17.31 -28.63
C SER A 19 17.84 -17.18 -27.12
N SER A 20 18.10 -15.97 -26.61
CA SER A 20 18.26 -15.69 -25.18
C SER A 20 16.94 -15.36 -24.49
N ALA A 21 15.85 -15.21 -25.25
CA ALA A 21 14.54 -14.89 -24.71
C ALA A 21 13.97 -16.05 -23.90
N ILE A 22 13.15 -15.69 -22.91
CA ILE A 22 12.37 -16.68 -22.17
C ILE A 22 11.15 -17.04 -23.02
N HIS A 23 11.17 -18.23 -23.61
CA HIS A 23 10.11 -18.72 -24.50
C HIS A 23 8.87 -19.23 -23.74
N ASP A 24 8.97 -19.45 -22.44
CA ASP A 24 7.82 -19.82 -21.60
C ASP A 24 6.96 -18.58 -21.26
N VAL A 25 6.23 -18.12 -22.27
CA VAL A 25 5.26 -17.02 -22.16
C VAL A 25 3.98 -17.48 -21.47
N ASP A 26 3.63 -18.76 -21.60
CA ASP A 26 2.37 -19.28 -21.07
C ASP A 26 2.38 -19.28 -19.54
N SER A 27 3.53 -19.50 -18.90
CA SER A 27 3.69 -19.28 -17.45
C SER A 27 3.37 -17.84 -17.01
N TRP A 28 3.64 -16.83 -17.85
CA TRP A 28 3.28 -15.44 -17.57
C TRP A 28 1.79 -15.14 -17.85
N LEU A 29 1.22 -15.71 -18.91
CA LEU A 29 -0.14 -15.39 -19.36
C LEU A 29 -1.23 -16.17 -18.62
N TYR A 30 -0.95 -17.43 -18.29
CA TYR A 30 -1.95 -18.39 -17.79
C TYR A 30 -1.55 -19.06 -16.48
N GLY A 31 -0.29 -18.91 -16.04
CA GLY A 31 0.17 -19.41 -14.76
C GLY A 31 -0.46 -18.68 -13.58
N THR A 32 -0.48 -19.34 -12.42
CA THR A 32 -0.87 -18.74 -11.14
C THR A 32 0.35 -18.22 -10.39
N GLY A 33 0.27 -17.01 -9.86
CA GLY A 33 1.40 -16.39 -9.15
C GLY A 33 2.47 -15.82 -10.09
N MET A 34 3.66 -15.54 -9.57
CA MET A 34 4.80 -15.06 -10.36
C MET A 34 5.64 -16.25 -10.85
N PRO A 35 6.12 -16.25 -12.11
CA PRO A 35 7.00 -17.31 -12.60
C PRO A 35 8.31 -17.40 -11.82
N ALA A 36 8.86 -18.61 -11.68
CA ALA A 36 10.11 -18.85 -10.92
C ALA A 36 11.34 -18.13 -11.53
N PHE A 37 11.28 -17.81 -12.82
CA PHE A 37 12.34 -17.16 -13.58
C PHE A 37 12.15 -15.64 -13.70
N MET A 38 11.27 -15.04 -12.89
CA MET A 38 11.11 -13.58 -12.90
C MET A 38 12.44 -12.88 -12.59
N PRO A 39 12.76 -11.77 -13.30
CA PRO A 39 13.96 -11.01 -12.99
C PRO A 39 13.87 -10.42 -11.57
N SER A 40 14.96 -10.56 -10.81
CA SER A 40 15.10 -9.91 -9.51
C SER A 40 15.87 -8.60 -9.66
N TYR A 41 15.34 -7.52 -9.10
CA TYR A 41 15.95 -6.19 -9.16
C TYR A 41 16.41 -5.76 -7.77
N GLN A 42 17.67 -5.34 -7.68
CA GLN A 42 18.25 -4.79 -6.46
C GLN A 42 18.29 -3.26 -6.56
N VAL A 43 17.51 -2.58 -5.71
CA VAL A 43 17.45 -1.11 -5.67
C VAL A 43 18.33 -0.59 -4.54
N ASN A 44 19.50 -0.06 -4.88
CA ASN A 44 20.45 0.41 -3.87
C ASN A 44 19.89 1.49 -2.93
N ARG A 45 18.96 2.33 -3.41
CA ARG A 45 18.30 3.34 -2.55
C ARG A 45 17.48 2.69 -1.44
N PHE A 46 16.85 1.54 -1.70
CA PHE A 46 16.07 0.83 -0.69
C PHE A 46 16.94 0.17 0.38
N LYS A 47 18.17 -0.24 0.06
CA LYS A 47 19.12 -0.72 1.08
C LYS A 47 19.40 0.31 2.17
N ALA A 48 19.53 1.59 1.78
CA ALA A 48 19.72 2.68 2.74
C ALA A 48 18.46 2.90 3.61
N VAL A 49 17.28 2.71 3.02
CA VAL A 49 15.99 2.76 3.74
C VAL A 49 15.87 1.58 4.71
N ASP A 50 16.30 0.37 4.33
CA ASP A 50 16.27 -0.81 5.19
C ASP A 50 17.11 -0.60 6.45
N ILE A 51 18.34 -0.13 6.28
CA ILE A 51 19.23 0.23 7.41
C ILE A 51 18.58 1.28 8.31
N PHE A 52 17.88 2.26 7.73
CA PHE A 52 17.18 3.28 8.49
C PHE A 52 15.97 2.72 9.26
N ALA A 53 15.20 1.82 8.64
CA ALA A 53 14.10 1.11 9.27
C ALA A 53 14.58 0.22 10.43
N ASP A 54 15.72 -0.45 10.28
CA ASP A 54 16.33 -1.28 11.34
C ASP A 54 16.67 -0.47 12.59
N LYS A 55 17.12 0.79 12.42
CA LYS A 55 17.36 1.70 13.55
C LYS A 55 16.08 2.00 14.31
N TRP A 56 14.98 2.30 13.61
CA TRP A 56 13.68 2.49 14.25
C TRP A 56 13.17 1.21 14.93
N LYS A 57 13.31 0.05 14.27
CA LYS A 57 12.90 -1.26 14.82
C LYS A 57 13.66 -1.63 16.10
N SER A 58 14.91 -1.18 16.24
CA SER A 58 15.73 -1.38 17.44
C SER A 58 15.50 -0.31 18.53
N GLY A 59 14.49 0.55 18.39
CA GLY A 59 14.15 1.56 19.37
C GLY A 59 15.07 2.79 19.36
N GLN A 60 15.93 2.92 18.34
CA GLN A 60 16.72 4.13 18.13
C GLN A 60 15.86 5.21 17.47
N ASN A 61 16.34 6.46 17.57
CA ASN A 61 15.77 7.60 16.85
C ASN A 61 16.82 8.14 15.86
N PRO A 62 16.92 7.57 14.65
CA PRO A 62 17.93 7.98 13.68
C PRO A 62 17.70 9.42 13.19
N SER A 63 18.79 10.13 12.89
CA SER A 63 18.74 11.53 12.45
C SER A 63 17.92 11.71 11.17
N LYS A 64 17.07 12.75 11.16
CA LYS A 64 16.30 13.19 9.98
C LYS A 64 17.18 13.54 8.78
N ALA A 65 18.46 13.84 9.00
CA ALA A 65 19.41 14.09 7.90
C ALA A 65 19.55 12.88 6.95
N MET A 66 19.25 11.67 7.42
CA MET A 66 19.27 10.45 6.59
C MET A 66 18.11 10.39 5.57
N THR A 67 17.07 11.21 5.76
CA THR A 67 15.84 11.16 4.95
C THR A 67 15.64 12.39 4.06
N THR A 68 16.59 13.33 4.02
CA THR A 68 16.46 14.64 3.35
C THR A 68 16.09 14.54 1.86
N ASN A 69 16.58 13.51 1.16
CA ASN A 69 16.41 13.34 -0.29
C ASN A 69 15.53 12.14 -0.67
N TRP A 70 14.69 11.68 0.25
CA TRP A 70 13.81 10.54 -0.01
C TRP A 70 12.65 10.94 -0.91
N SER A 71 12.39 10.15 -1.95
CA SER A 71 11.17 10.26 -2.73
C SER A 71 10.01 9.53 -2.03
N THR A 72 8.81 9.65 -2.58
CA THR A 72 7.64 8.87 -2.14
C THR A 72 7.92 7.37 -2.13
N HIS A 73 8.72 6.84 -3.07
CA HIS A 73 9.02 5.41 -3.13
C HIS A 73 9.83 4.94 -1.93
N GLU A 74 10.84 5.70 -1.50
CA GLU A 74 11.59 5.40 -0.27
C GLU A 74 10.72 5.49 0.97
N TRP A 75 9.81 6.46 1.04
CA TRP A 75 8.86 6.55 2.15
C TRP A 75 7.89 5.36 2.19
N LEU A 76 7.35 4.95 1.04
CA LEU A 76 6.51 3.76 0.95
C LEU A 76 7.27 2.50 1.33
N HIS A 77 8.53 2.37 0.89
CA HIS A 77 9.39 1.25 1.28
C HIS A 77 9.62 1.25 2.78
N PHE A 78 9.97 2.41 3.37
CA PHE A 78 10.17 2.56 4.81
C PHE A 78 8.95 2.13 5.62
N ILE A 79 7.75 2.65 5.31
CA ILE A 79 6.52 2.32 6.03
C ILE A 79 6.24 0.82 5.96
N ARG A 80 6.47 0.18 4.81
CA ARG A 80 6.28 -1.27 4.62
C ARG A 80 7.27 -2.13 5.41
N GLN A 81 8.41 -1.57 5.80
CA GLN A 81 9.40 -2.28 6.63
C GLN A 81 9.10 -2.21 8.13
N LEU A 82 8.13 -1.39 8.56
CA LEU A 82 7.79 -1.26 9.97
C LEU A 82 6.92 -2.44 10.43
N PRO A 83 7.29 -3.15 11.51
CA PRO A 83 6.46 -4.22 12.04
C PRO A 83 5.22 -3.65 12.75
N VAL A 84 4.05 -4.24 12.49
CA VAL A 84 2.79 -3.88 13.17
C VAL A 84 2.84 -4.08 14.69
N THR A 85 3.78 -4.91 15.16
CA THR A 85 4.07 -5.15 16.59
C THR A 85 4.91 -4.06 17.23
N MET A 86 5.35 -3.03 16.48
CA MET A 86 6.07 -1.90 17.01
C MET A 86 5.26 -1.18 18.11
N MET A 87 5.94 -0.71 19.15
CA MET A 87 5.31 0.02 20.24
C MET A 87 4.62 1.29 19.73
N SER A 88 3.42 1.55 20.25
CA SER A 88 2.62 2.72 19.88
C SER A 88 3.37 4.04 20.05
N ASP A 89 4.21 4.18 21.08
CA ASP A 89 5.01 5.39 21.30
C ASP A 89 6.09 5.59 20.24
N SER A 90 6.71 4.51 19.74
CA SER A 90 7.66 4.59 18.63
C SER A 90 6.96 4.99 17.33
N ILE A 91 5.77 4.44 17.07
CA ILE A 91 4.95 4.81 15.91
C ILE A 91 4.54 6.27 15.98
N LYS A 92 4.13 6.75 17.16
CA LYS A 92 3.81 8.15 17.43
C LYS A 92 5.01 9.06 17.13
N LEU A 93 6.19 8.69 17.63
CA LEU A 93 7.41 9.46 17.41
C LEU A 93 7.80 9.53 15.92
N ILE A 94 7.58 8.45 15.16
CA ILE A 94 7.75 8.44 13.70
C ILE A 94 6.75 9.40 13.05
N ASP A 95 5.46 9.34 13.43
CA ASP A 95 4.42 10.22 12.88
C ASP A 95 4.74 11.70 13.13
N GLU A 96 5.14 12.05 14.35
CA GLU A 96 5.53 13.42 14.71
C GLU A 96 6.78 13.87 13.96
N SER A 97 7.72 12.94 13.71
CA SER A 97 8.96 13.23 13.00
C SER A 97 8.74 13.55 11.53
N TYR A 98 7.82 12.86 10.86
CA TYR A 98 7.64 12.94 9.40
C TYR A 98 6.27 13.46 8.96
N SER A 99 5.38 13.75 9.91
CA SER A 99 4.02 14.24 9.68
C SER A 99 3.22 13.38 8.72
N PHE A 100 3.36 12.05 8.78
CA PHE A 100 2.71 11.14 7.84
C PHE A 100 1.18 11.20 7.91
N SER A 101 0.61 11.38 9.11
CA SER A 101 -0.83 11.57 9.29
C SER A 101 -1.37 12.84 8.62
N LYS A 102 -0.52 13.81 8.27
CA LYS A 102 -0.92 15.10 7.70
C LYS A 102 -0.33 15.37 6.32
N THR A 103 0.37 14.39 5.73
CA THR A 103 1.02 14.61 4.43
C THR A 103 0.00 14.77 3.31
N ALA A 104 0.28 15.68 2.38
CA ALA A 104 -0.52 15.86 1.17
C ALA A 104 -0.31 14.73 0.15
N ASN A 105 0.75 13.93 0.29
CA ASN A 105 0.98 12.80 -0.60
C ASN A 105 0.03 11.65 -0.27
N ALA A 106 -0.97 11.43 -1.12
CA ALA A 106 -2.00 10.44 -0.89
C ALA A 106 -1.46 9.00 -0.77
N GLU A 107 -0.40 8.63 -1.49
CA GLU A 107 0.19 7.29 -1.40
C GLU A 107 0.86 7.08 -0.04
N THR A 108 1.67 8.05 0.42
CA THR A 108 2.30 7.99 1.74
C THR A 108 1.26 8.01 2.86
N ARG A 109 0.27 8.91 2.78
CA ARG A 109 -0.79 9.00 3.79
C ARG A 109 -1.61 7.71 3.85
N PHE A 110 -1.97 7.15 2.70
CA PHE A 110 -2.66 5.85 2.62
C PHE A 110 -1.85 4.72 3.25
N ALA A 111 -0.57 4.57 2.88
CA ALA A 111 0.29 3.54 3.45
C ALA A 111 0.43 3.69 4.97
N TRP A 112 0.55 4.93 5.46
CA TRP A 112 0.61 5.20 6.89
C TRP A 112 -0.70 4.90 7.62
N ILE A 113 -1.85 5.24 7.03
CA ILE A 113 -3.17 4.90 7.60
C ILE A 113 -3.32 3.38 7.74
N GLN A 114 -3.00 2.63 6.67
CA GLN A 114 -3.06 1.17 6.67
C GLN A 114 -2.18 0.56 7.78
N PHE A 115 -0.92 0.99 7.86
CA PHE A 115 0.00 0.56 8.91
C PHE A 115 -0.50 0.92 10.32
N GLY A 116 -0.98 2.16 10.50
CA GLY A 116 -1.50 2.64 11.77
C GLY A 116 -2.70 1.83 12.25
N LEU A 117 -3.63 1.48 11.35
CA LEU A 117 -4.83 0.69 11.69
C LEU A 117 -4.49 -0.72 12.17
N GLU A 118 -3.50 -1.38 11.55
CA GLU A 118 -3.09 -2.75 11.92
C GLU A 118 -2.20 -2.81 13.18
N SER A 119 -1.67 -1.67 13.62
CA SER A 119 -0.72 -1.61 14.73
C SER A 119 -1.37 -1.24 16.08
N GLY A 120 -0.53 -1.15 17.12
CA GLY A 120 -0.93 -0.57 18.42
C GLY A 120 -1.39 0.90 18.35
N TYR A 121 -1.19 1.60 17.23
CA TYR A 121 -1.46 3.04 17.05
C TYR A 121 -2.85 3.36 16.46
N ARG A 122 -3.71 2.34 16.28
CA ARG A 122 -4.99 2.45 15.56
C ARG A 122 -5.92 3.56 16.02
N LYS A 123 -6.01 3.86 17.33
CA LYS A 123 -6.88 4.97 17.81
C LYS A 123 -6.38 6.34 17.36
N ASN A 124 -5.06 6.51 17.29
CA ASN A 124 -4.42 7.76 16.91
C ASN A 124 -4.47 8.01 15.40
N ILE A 125 -4.62 6.95 14.59
CA ILE A 125 -4.70 7.09 13.13
C ILE A 125 -6.12 7.42 12.63
N ILE A 126 -7.17 7.14 13.42
CA ILE A 126 -8.57 7.36 13.01
C ILE A 126 -8.82 8.79 12.50
N PRO A 127 -8.36 9.88 13.15
CA PRO A 127 -8.59 11.23 12.63
C PRO A 127 -8.00 11.44 11.23
N SER A 128 -6.81 10.87 10.96
CA SER A 128 -6.18 10.93 9.63
C SER A 128 -6.97 10.13 8.60
N ALA A 129 -7.43 8.92 8.97
CA ALA A 129 -8.27 8.10 8.11
C ALA A 129 -9.60 8.80 7.77
N THR A 130 -10.26 9.38 8.77
CA THR A 130 -11.51 10.13 8.61
C THR A 130 -11.35 11.30 7.65
N GLU A 131 -10.38 12.18 7.89
CA GLU A 131 -10.13 13.33 7.01
C GLU A 131 -9.81 12.86 5.58
N PHE A 132 -8.97 11.83 5.43
CA PHE A 132 -8.60 11.30 4.13
C PHE A 132 -9.80 10.72 3.36
N LEU A 133 -10.66 9.95 4.03
CA LEU A 133 -11.84 9.31 3.44
C LEU A 133 -12.93 10.30 3.06
N LEU A 134 -13.06 11.42 3.77
CA LEU A 134 -14.02 12.47 3.44
C LEU A 134 -13.65 13.23 2.16
N HIS A 135 -12.35 13.35 1.86
CA HIS A 135 -11.85 14.14 0.72
C HIS A 135 -11.42 13.31 -0.49
N THR A 136 -11.28 11.99 -0.34
CA THR A 136 -10.81 11.09 -1.41
C THR A 136 -11.86 10.03 -1.74
N GLY A 137 -12.21 9.88 -3.02
CA GLY A 137 -13.14 8.84 -3.50
C GLY A 137 -12.48 7.72 -4.33
N ARG A 138 -11.15 7.73 -4.47
CA ARG A 138 -10.42 6.76 -5.30
C ARG A 138 -10.46 5.37 -4.65
N ARG A 139 -11.13 4.42 -5.30
CA ARG A 139 -11.34 3.05 -4.80
C ARG A 139 -10.05 2.35 -4.31
N LYS A 140 -8.92 2.57 -4.99
CA LYS A 140 -7.58 2.06 -4.59
C LYS A 140 -7.25 2.36 -3.12
N PHE A 141 -7.70 3.50 -2.60
CA PHE A 141 -7.41 3.90 -1.22
C PHE A 141 -8.58 3.63 -0.29
N VAL A 142 -9.79 4.03 -0.68
CA VAL A 142 -10.91 4.03 0.27
C VAL A 142 -11.37 2.63 0.65
N LEU A 143 -11.42 1.71 -0.32
CA LEU A 143 -11.89 0.35 -0.07
C LEU A 143 -10.97 -0.38 0.91
N PRO A 144 -9.63 -0.43 0.69
CA PRO A 144 -8.75 -1.06 1.67
C PRO A 144 -8.76 -0.40 3.04
N ILE A 145 -9.03 0.91 3.15
CA ILE A 145 -9.14 1.56 4.47
C ILE A 145 -10.37 1.06 5.21
N TYR A 146 -11.55 1.02 4.55
CA TYR A 146 -12.76 0.48 5.18
C TYR A 146 -12.59 -1.00 5.55
N GLU A 147 -12.06 -1.83 4.65
CA GLU A 147 -11.77 -3.24 4.92
C GLU A 147 -10.88 -3.42 6.16
N ASN A 148 -9.81 -2.62 6.26
CA ASN A 148 -8.90 -2.68 7.39
C ASN A 148 -9.56 -2.20 8.69
N MET A 149 -10.33 -1.10 8.66
CA MET A 149 -11.10 -0.66 9.82
C MET A 149 -12.06 -1.75 10.33
N ILE A 150 -12.75 -2.47 9.46
CA ILE A 150 -13.62 -3.58 9.84
C ILE A 150 -12.79 -4.70 10.47
N LYS A 151 -11.70 -5.12 9.80
CA LYS A 151 -10.79 -6.19 10.24
C LYS A 151 -10.23 -5.92 11.65
N VAL A 152 -9.92 -4.67 11.99
CA VAL A 152 -9.34 -4.29 13.28
C VAL A 152 -10.37 -3.87 14.33
N GLY A 153 -11.66 -4.13 14.08
CA GLY A 153 -12.75 -3.96 15.05
C GLY A 153 -13.37 -2.55 15.11
N PHE A 154 -13.09 -1.68 14.15
CA PHE A 154 -13.65 -0.31 14.02
C PHE A 154 -14.82 -0.28 13.03
N ARG A 155 -15.63 -1.34 13.00
CA ARG A 155 -16.74 -1.46 12.04
C ARG A 155 -17.76 -0.34 12.20
N LYS A 156 -18.11 0.02 13.45
CA LYS A 156 -19.11 1.07 13.72
C LYS A 156 -18.62 2.43 13.21
N GLU A 157 -17.38 2.78 13.50
CA GLU A 157 -16.75 4.02 13.03
C GLU A 157 -16.64 4.05 11.50
N ALA A 158 -16.34 2.90 10.88
CA ALA A 158 -16.32 2.75 9.42
C ALA A 158 -17.71 3.01 8.80
N GLU A 159 -18.78 2.44 9.36
CA GLU A 159 -20.16 2.63 8.88
C GLU A 159 -20.62 4.09 9.05
N GLU A 160 -20.34 4.71 10.21
CA GLU A 160 -20.66 6.12 10.49
C GLU A 160 -19.92 7.08 9.53
N LEU A 161 -18.65 6.80 9.25
CA LEU A 161 -17.85 7.56 8.31
C LEU A 161 -18.32 7.37 6.87
N TYR A 162 -18.63 6.13 6.48
CA TYR A 162 -19.18 5.85 5.15
C TYR A 162 -20.52 6.58 4.95
N ALA A 163 -21.39 6.63 5.95
CA ALA A 163 -22.65 7.37 5.86
C ALA A 163 -22.46 8.87 5.55
N GLN A 164 -21.37 9.46 6.05
CA GLN A 164 -21.00 10.86 5.77
C GLN A 164 -20.35 11.02 4.39
N ALA A 165 -19.46 10.11 4.00
CA ALA A 165 -18.68 10.21 2.76
C ALA A 165 -19.43 9.70 1.52
N LYS A 166 -20.42 8.81 1.67
CA LYS A 166 -21.02 8.05 0.54
C LYS A 166 -21.54 8.93 -0.59
N SER A 167 -22.05 10.13 -0.30
CA SER A 167 -22.61 11.02 -1.32
C SER A 167 -21.55 11.56 -2.28
N SER A 168 -20.28 11.63 -1.86
CA SER A 168 -19.17 12.09 -2.70
C SER A 168 -18.52 10.96 -3.51
N TYR A 169 -18.82 9.69 -3.20
CA TYR A 169 -18.22 8.55 -3.86
C TYR A 169 -18.94 8.15 -5.15
N HIS A 170 -18.14 7.74 -6.14
CA HIS A 170 -18.67 7.14 -7.37
C HIS A 170 -19.48 5.86 -7.05
N PRO A 171 -20.60 5.58 -7.76
CA PRO A 171 -21.43 4.39 -7.51
C PRO A 171 -20.66 3.06 -7.46
N ILE A 172 -19.65 2.88 -8.31
CA ILE A 172 -18.80 1.67 -8.31
C ILE A 172 -18.00 1.55 -7.01
N THR A 173 -17.49 2.66 -6.47
CA THR A 173 -16.76 2.66 -5.20
C THR A 173 -17.68 2.34 -4.04
N ARG A 174 -18.88 2.95 -4.00
CA ARG A 174 -19.92 2.65 -3.00
C ARG A 174 -20.26 1.18 -2.96
N ARG A 175 -20.55 0.59 -4.13
CA ARG A 175 -20.88 -0.82 -4.26
C ARG A 175 -19.82 -1.72 -3.64
N SER A 176 -18.54 -1.49 -3.97
CA SER A 176 -17.45 -2.29 -3.40
C SER A 176 -17.31 -2.13 -1.88
N ILE A 177 -17.58 -0.94 -1.33
CA ILE A 177 -17.55 -0.73 0.14
C ILE A 177 -18.74 -1.42 0.81
N GLU A 178 -19.92 -1.34 0.21
CA GLU A 178 -21.14 -2.01 0.71
C GLU A 178 -20.97 -3.54 0.69
N GLU A 179 -20.41 -4.10 -0.40
CA GLU A 179 -20.04 -5.51 -0.50
C GLU A 179 -19.07 -5.91 0.64
N ALA A 180 -18.02 -5.12 0.91
CA ALA A 180 -17.09 -5.39 2.01
C ALA A 180 -17.77 -5.35 3.39
N PHE A 181 -18.74 -4.47 3.61
CA PHE A 181 -19.54 -4.46 4.85
C PHE A 181 -20.45 -5.69 4.96
N GLU A 182 -20.98 -6.20 3.86
CA GLU A 182 -21.84 -7.39 3.86
C GLU A 182 -21.06 -8.69 4.10
N GLU A 183 -19.91 -8.84 3.45
CA GLU A 183 -19.05 -10.03 3.57
C GLU A 183 -18.47 -10.21 4.98
N ALA A 184 -18.30 -9.12 5.71
CA ALA A 184 -17.74 -9.12 7.07
C ALA A 184 -18.81 -9.22 8.19
N LYS A 185 -20.00 -9.76 7.89
CA LYS A 185 -21.05 -10.09 8.88
C LYS A 185 -20.77 -11.43 9.55
#